data_AF-A0A510VQQ3-F1
#
_entry.id   AF-A0A510VQQ3-F1
#
_cell.length_a   1.000
_cell.length_b   1.000
_cell.length_c   1.000
_cell.angle_alpha   90.00
_cell.angle_beta   90.00
_cell.angle_gamma   90.00
#
_symmetry.space_group_name_H-M   'P 1'
#
loop_
_entity.id
_entity.type
_entity.pdbx_description
1 polymer ?
#
loop_
_entity_poly.entity_id
_entity_poly.type
_entity_poly.pdbx_seq_one_letter_code
_entity_poly.pdbx_strand_id
1 'polypeptide(L)'
;MKLYSEFWRHMFVWRDVEDRKVYWITFAINALIAGIIYGFLNVHVFEIEDHIENPQQFLRFIIACLFAVAEFSSTARRLHDSNRSNWWIFISIIPIIGPIWFFFLLIAPGKEASRWRTK
;
A
#
# COMPACT_ATOMS: atom_id res chain seq x y z
N MET A 1 10.24 -11.84 -9.62
CA MET A 1 10.39 -10.51 -10.24
C MET A 1 9.17 -10.03 -11.02
N LYS A 2 8.55 -10.82 -11.91
CA LYS A 2 7.38 -10.37 -12.71
C LYS A 2 6.24 -9.77 -11.86
N LEU A 3 5.88 -10.42 -10.75
CA LEU A 3 4.84 -9.95 -9.84
C LEU A 3 5.06 -8.52 -9.31
N TYR A 4 6.28 -8.23 -8.86
CA TYR A 4 6.62 -6.94 -8.28
C TYR A 4 6.71 -5.84 -9.35
N SER A 5 7.18 -6.17 -10.55
CA SER A 5 7.14 -5.24 -11.69
C SER A 5 5.71 -4.88 -12.08
N GLU A 6 4.82 -5.88 -12.12
CA GLU A 6 3.40 -5.69 -12.44
C GLU A 6 2.68 -4.84 -11.37
N PHE A 7 3.05 -4.98 -10.09
CA PHE A 7 2.53 -4.12 -9.02
C PHE A 7 2.75 -2.62 -9.34
N TRP A 8 3.97 -2.24 -9.71
CA TRP A 8 4.30 -0.85 -10.06
C TRP A 8 3.64 -0.40 -11.35
N ARG A 9 3.49 -1.28 -12.35
CA ARG A 9 2.76 -0.96 -13.59
C ARG A 9 1.28 -0.69 -13.34
N HIS A 10 0.68 -1.43 -12.43
CA HIS A 10 -0.73 -1.28 -12.07
C HIS A 10 -0.96 -0.26 -10.96
N MET A 11 0.04 0.48 -10.48
CA MET A 11 -0.16 1.44 -9.38
C MET A 11 -1.23 2.51 -9.70
N PHE A 12 -1.45 2.84 -10.98
CA PHE A 12 -2.50 3.76 -11.43
C PHE A 12 -3.71 3.07 -12.10
N VAL A 13 -3.80 1.73 -12.04
CA VAL A 13 -4.92 0.96 -12.55
C VAL A 13 -5.89 0.64 -11.42
N TRP A 14 -7.05 1.29 -11.47
CA TRP A 14 -8.06 1.25 -10.41
C TRP A 14 -9.21 0.28 -10.67
N ARG A 15 -9.49 -0.03 -11.94
CA ARG A 15 -10.61 -0.89 -12.35
C ARG A 15 -10.15 -2.31 -12.60
N ASP A 16 -9.52 -2.90 -11.59
CA ASP A 16 -9.00 -4.26 -11.63
C ASP A 16 -9.16 -4.94 -10.25
N VAL A 17 -8.83 -6.23 -10.18
CA VAL A 17 -8.86 -7.07 -8.98
C VAL A 17 -7.47 -7.59 -8.65
N GLU A 18 -7.19 -7.78 -7.36
CA GLU A 18 -5.91 -8.34 -6.90
C GLU A 18 -6.17 -9.50 -5.94
N ASP A 19 -5.67 -10.68 -6.30
CA ASP A 19 -5.82 -11.87 -5.50
C ASP A 19 -5.12 -11.71 -4.15
N ARG A 20 -5.71 -12.30 -3.10
CA ARG A 20 -5.16 -12.25 -1.72
C ARG A 20 -3.67 -12.59 -1.64
N LYS A 21 -3.22 -13.64 -2.34
CA LYS A 21 -1.81 -14.05 -2.31
C LYS A 21 -0.89 -12.97 -2.87
N VAL A 22 -1.29 -12.35 -3.98
CA VAL A 22 -0.51 -11.29 -4.64
C VAL A 22 -0.39 -10.09 -3.71
N TYR A 23 -1.52 -9.63 -3.17
CA TYR A 23 -1.59 -8.52 -2.21
C TYR A 23 -0.64 -8.69 -1.02
N TRP A 24 -0.69 -9.84 -0.33
CA TRP A 24 0.16 -10.03 0.86
C TRP A 24 1.65 -10.19 0.51
N ILE A 25 1.98 -10.74 -0.65
CA ILE A 25 3.37 -10.84 -1.10
C ILE A 25 3.91 -9.45 -1.46
N THR A 26 3.16 -8.65 -2.22
CA THR A 26 3.57 -7.29 -2.61
C THR A 26 3.66 -6.38 -1.39
N PHE A 27 2.70 -6.45 -0.47
CA PHE A 27 2.73 -5.77 0.82
C PHE A 27 3.99 -6.12 1.63
N ALA A 28 4.31 -7.41 1.78
CA ALA A 28 5.48 -7.86 2.54
C ALA A 28 6.80 -7.38 1.90
N ILE A 29 6.90 -7.42 0.57
CA ILE A 29 8.07 -6.91 -0.16
C ILE A 29 8.19 -5.39 0.02
N ASN A 30 7.08 -4.65 -0.10
CA ASN A 30 7.06 -3.20 0.10
C ASN A 30 7.45 -2.82 1.53
N ALA A 31 6.94 -3.54 2.53
CA ALA A 31 7.29 -3.33 3.94
C ALA A 31 8.78 -3.55 4.21
N LEU A 32 9.37 -4.60 3.62
CA LEU A 32 10.80 -4.86 3.73
C LEU A 32 11.63 -3.75 3.06
N ILE A 33 11.28 -3.36 1.84
CA ILE A 33 11.98 -2.31 1.09
C ILE A 33 11.87 -0.96 1.81
N ALA A 34 10.67 -0.58 2.25
CA ALA A 34 10.43 0.65 2.99
C ALA A 34 11.20 0.66 4.32
N GLY A 35 11.25 -0.47 5.04
CA GLY A 35 12.03 -0.61 6.27
C GLY A 35 13.53 -0.42 6.05
N ILE A 36 14.09 -1.01 4.98
CA ILE A 36 15.51 -0.83 4.61
C ILE A 36 15.80 0.63 4.24
N ILE A 37 14.96 1.24 3.38
CA ILE A 37 15.11 2.64 2.98
C ILE A 37 15.04 3.55 4.20
N TYR A 38 14.05 3.38 5.06
CA TYR A 38 13.89 4.17 6.27
C TYR A 38 15.08 3.98 7.22
N GLY A 39 15.52 2.74 7.46
CA GLY A 39 16.71 2.45 8.27
C GLY A 39 17.95 3.19 7.74
N PHE A 40 18.22 3.10 6.44
CA PHE A 40 19.35 3.78 5.81
C PHE A 40 19.26 5.30 5.93
N LEU A 41 18.09 5.88 5.65
CA LEU A 41 17.88 7.33 5.73
C LEU A 41 18.08 7.87 7.16
N ASN A 42 17.77 7.07 8.19
CA ASN A 42 17.94 7.48 9.60
C ASN A 42 19.34 7.23 10.17
N VAL A 43 20.15 6.35 9.58
CA VAL A 43 21.56 6.15 9.97
C VAL A 43 22.42 7.38 9.65
N HIS A 44 22.00 8.25 8.72
CA HIS A 44 22.73 9.44 8.30
C HIS A 44 22.31 10.74 9.00
N VAL A 45 21.62 10.67 10.14
CA VAL A 45 21.30 11.87 10.94
C VAL A 45 22.52 12.25 11.78
N PHE A 46 23.50 12.90 11.16
CA PHE A 46 24.31 13.87 11.88
C PHE A 46 23.38 15.07 12.14
N GLU A 47 23.07 15.30 13.41
CA GLU A 47 22.26 16.43 13.89
C GLU A 47 22.95 17.74 13.51
N ILE A 48 22.62 18.29 12.34
CA ILE A 48 22.77 19.72 12.11
C ILE A 48 21.37 20.29 12.29
N GLU A 49 21.16 20.77 13.52
CA GLU A 49 20.02 21.54 13.97
C GLU A 49 20.05 22.89 13.25
N ASP A 50 19.67 22.91 11.98
CA ASP A 50 19.41 24.14 11.26
C ASP A 50 18.06 24.04 10.56
N HIS A 51 17.22 25.04 10.79
CA HIS A 51 15.86 25.18 10.28
C HIS A 51 15.79 25.40 8.75
N ILE A 52 16.84 25.01 8.01
CA ILE A 52 16.89 25.00 6.56
C ILE A 52 16.16 23.74 6.09
N GLU A 53 15.27 23.89 5.11
CA GLU A 53 14.55 22.79 4.47
C GLU A 53 15.50 21.63 4.16
N ASN A 54 15.47 20.59 4.98
CA ASN A 54 16.39 19.47 4.83
C ASN A 54 15.98 18.70 3.56
N PRO A 55 16.79 18.68 2.49
CA PRO A 55 16.45 18.00 1.25
C PRO A 55 16.17 16.50 1.46
N GLN A 56 16.72 15.90 2.52
CA GLN A 56 16.44 14.52 2.91
C GLN A 56 15.00 14.34 3.39
N GLN A 57 14.41 15.34 4.06
CA GLN A 57 13.01 15.30 4.52
C GLN A 57 12.06 15.37 3.33
N PHE A 58 12.36 16.22 2.34
CA PHE A 58 11.58 16.28 1.10
C PHE A 58 11.68 14.96 0.31
N LEU A 59 12.87 14.37 0.21
CA LEU A 59 13.05 13.06 -0.41
C LEU A 59 12.28 11.95 0.31
N ARG A 60 12.35 11.91 1.65
CA ARG A 60 11.56 10.97 2.48
C ARG A 60 10.06 11.12 2.22
N PHE A 61 9.57 12.36 2.11
CA PHE A 61 8.18 12.65 1.81
C PHE A 61 7.76 12.12 0.43
N ILE A 62 8.55 12.38 -0.63
CA ILE A 62 8.26 11.87 -1.98
C ILE A 62 8.21 10.35 -2.00
N ILE A 63 9.19 9.67 -1.39
CA ILE A 63 9.23 8.21 -1.31
C ILE A 63 8.00 7.70 -0.57
N ALA A 64 7.64 8.29 0.57
CA ALA A 64 6.46 7.91 1.32
C ALA A 64 5.17 8.06 0.50
N CYS A 65 5.01 9.17 -0.22
CA CYS A 65 3.86 9.39 -1.11
C CYS A 65 3.78 8.35 -2.23
N LEU A 66 4.92 8.01 -2.85
CA LEU A 66 4.97 7.02 -3.93
C LEU A 66 4.50 5.64 -3.45
N PHE A 67 5.02 5.17 -2.32
CA PHE A 67 4.61 3.90 -1.71
C PHE A 67 3.15 3.95 -1.25
N ALA A 68 2.71 5.06 -0.66
CA ALA A 68 1.33 5.22 -0.20
C ALA A 68 0.32 5.13 -1.35
N VAL A 69 0.59 5.76 -2.50
CA VAL A 69 -0.29 5.68 -3.68
C VAL A 69 -0.34 4.25 -4.23
N ALA A 70 0.80 3.58 -4.34
CA ALA A 70 0.86 2.22 -4.85
C ALA A 70 0.11 1.23 -3.93
N GLU A 71 0.31 1.35 -2.62
CA GLU A 71 -0.34 0.51 -1.61
C GLU A 71 -1.85 0.77 -1.55
N PHE A 72 -2.27 2.04 -1.65
CA PHE A 72 -3.69 2.39 -1.68
C PHE A 72 -4.39 1.80 -2.91
N SER A 73 -3.73 1.83 -4.07
CA SER A 73 -4.23 1.23 -5.31
C SER A 73 -4.35 -0.31 -5.21
N SER A 74 -3.33 -0.98 -4.66
CA SER A 74 -3.36 -2.42 -4.43
C SER A 74 -4.43 -2.83 -3.41
N THR A 75 -4.58 -2.07 -2.33
CA THR A 75 -5.63 -2.24 -1.33
C THR A 75 -7.03 -2.09 -1.95
N ALA A 76 -7.24 -1.12 -2.84
CA ALA A 76 -8.49 -0.95 -3.57
C ALA A 76 -8.80 -2.18 -4.44
N ARG A 77 -7.84 -2.67 -5.24
CA ARG A 77 -8.01 -3.89 -6.05
C ARG A 77 -8.27 -5.13 -5.20
N ARG A 78 -7.65 -5.19 -4.02
CA ARG A 78 -7.87 -6.28 -3.06
C ARG A 78 -9.30 -6.28 -2.53
N LEU A 79 -9.86 -5.10 -2.22
CA LEU A 79 -11.27 -4.96 -1.84
C LEU A 79 -12.20 -5.33 -3.00
N HIS A 80 -11.84 -4.92 -4.23
CA HIS A 80 -12.57 -5.29 -5.44
C HIS A 80 -12.63 -6.80 -5.65
N ASP A 81 -11.56 -7.55 -5.37
CA ASP A 81 -11.55 -9.02 -5.46
C ASP A 81 -12.64 -9.65 -4.57
N SER A 82 -12.90 -9.07 -3.39
CA SER A 82 -13.99 -9.50 -2.50
C SER A 82 -15.38 -8.89 -2.81
N ASN A 83 -15.53 -8.25 -3.98
CA ASN A 83 -16.71 -7.50 -4.45
C ASN A 83 -17.14 -6.35 -3.51
N ARG A 84 -16.16 -5.66 -2.91
CA ARG A 84 -16.38 -4.48 -2.06
C ARG A 84 -16.02 -3.19 -2.79
N SER A 85 -16.46 -2.06 -2.27
CA SER A 85 -16.09 -0.72 -2.76
C SER A 85 -14.85 -0.18 -2.02
N ASN A 86 -14.17 0.80 -2.61
CA ASN A 86 -13.00 1.45 -1.98
C ASN A 86 -13.34 2.23 -0.71
N TRP A 87 -14.62 2.57 -0.50
CA TRP A 87 -15.10 3.24 0.71
C TRP A 87 -14.81 2.45 2.00
N TRP A 88 -14.60 1.13 1.91
CA TRP A 88 -14.23 0.33 3.07
C TRP A 88 -12.85 0.67 3.65
N ILE A 89 -11.97 1.35 2.88
CA ILE A 89 -10.68 1.83 3.39
C ILE A 89 -10.87 2.81 4.56
N PHE A 90 -11.91 3.65 4.51
CA PHE A 90 -12.16 4.67 5.54
C PHE A 90 -12.51 4.11 6.91
N ILE A 91 -12.83 2.81 7.03
CA ILE A 91 -13.05 2.20 8.34
C ILE A 91 -11.78 2.24 9.20
N SER A 92 -10.59 2.28 8.58
CA SER A 92 -9.30 2.39 9.26
C SER A 92 -9.13 3.69 10.05
N ILE A 93 -9.96 4.71 9.81
CA ILE A 93 -9.98 5.97 10.58
C ILE A 93 -10.50 5.73 12.01
N ILE A 94 -11.34 4.70 12.21
CA ILE A 94 -11.87 4.35 13.54
C ILE A 94 -10.76 3.63 14.32
N PRO A 95 -10.30 4.18 15.47
CA PRO A 95 -9.20 3.57 16.22
C PRO A 95 -9.58 2.19 16.73
N ILE A 96 -8.59 1.29 16.79
CA ILE A 96 -8.67 -0.08 17.31
C ILE A 96 -9.58 -0.99 16.46
N ILE A 97 -10.89 -0.74 16.45
CA ILE A 97 -11.89 -1.57 15.76
C ILE A 97 -11.74 -1.49 14.25
N GLY A 98 -11.44 -0.29 13.73
CA GLY A 98 -11.28 -0.05 12.30
C GLY A 98 -10.20 -0.92 11.65
N PRO A 99 -8.94 -0.84 12.11
CA PRO A 99 -7.85 -1.69 11.62
C PRO A 99 -8.12 -3.18 11.74
N ILE A 100 -8.72 -3.63 12.85
CA ILE A 100 -9.06 -5.05 13.06
C ILE A 100 -10.07 -5.52 12.01
N TRP A 101 -11.15 -4.77 11.81
CA TRP A 101 -12.15 -5.09 10.80
C TRP A 101 -11.55 -5.03 9.39
N PHE A 102 -10.76 -4.00 9.12
CA PHE A 102 -10.11 -3.82 7.82
C PHE A 102 -9.19 -5.00 7.48
N PHE A 103 -8.43 -5.49 8.46
CA PHE A 103 -7.62 -6.69 8.31
C PHE A 103 -8.46 -7.91 7.90
N PHE A 104 -9.63 -8.12 8.53
CA PHE A 104 -10.56 -9.19 8.12
C PHE A 104 -11.03 -9.04 6.67
N LEU A 105 -11.27 -7.81 6.19
CA LEU A 105 -11.61 -7.57 4.79
C LEU A 105 -10.47 -7.96 3.84
N LEU A 106 -9.22 -7.69 4.23
CA LEU A 106 -8.02 -7.98 3.42
C LEU A 106 -7.66 -9.48 3.37
N ILE A 107 -8.10 -10.29 4.33
CA ILE A 107 -7.87 -11.75 4.31
C ILE A 107 -9.07 -12.57 3.77
N ALA A 108 -10.25 -11.96 3.68
CA ALA A 108 -11.48 -12.59 3.21
C ALA A 108 -11.31 -13.25 1.83
N PRO A 109 -11.94 -14.39 1.52
CA PRO A 109 -11.82 -14.98 0.19
C PRO A 109 -12.33 -14.03 -0.92
N GLY A 110 -11.68 -14.08 -2.07
CA GLY A 110 -12.15 -13.42 -3.29
C GLY A 110 -13.47 -14.01 -3.77
N LYS A 111 -14.20 -13.24 -4.59
CA LYS A 111 -15.45 -13.67 -5.23
C LYS A 111 -15.27 -13.68 -6.74
N GLU A 112 -15.49 -14.84 -7.38
CA GLU A 112 -15.40 -14.95 -8.85
C GLU A 112 -16.40 -14.01 -9.54
N ALA A 113 -17.62 -13.91 -9.02
CA ALA A 113 -18.65 -12.99 -9.50
C ALA A 113 -18.44 -11.52 -9.04
N SER A 114 -17.19 -11.07 -8.87
CA SER A 114 -16.90 -9.67 -8.57
C SER A 114 -17.25 -8.78 -9.75
N ARG A 115 -17.96 -7.67 -9.51
CA ARG A 115 -18.33 -6.70 -10.56
C ARG A 115 -17.14 -5.98 -11.20
N TRP A 116 -15.97 -6.09 -10.58
CA TRP A 116 -14.73 -5.44 -11.01
C TRP A 116 -13.85 -6.36 -11.86
N ARG A 117 -14.14 -7.67 -11.87
CA ARG A 117 -13.41 -8.65 -12.66
C ARG A 117 -13.86 -8.51 -14.12
N THR A 118 -13.07 -7.82 -14.93
CA THR A 118 -13.26 -7.78 -16.39
C THR A 118 -12.96 -9.17 -16.94
N LYS A 119 -13.85 -9.69 -17.80
CA LYS A 119 -13.66 -10.96 -18.51
C LYS A 119 -12.49 -10.88 -19.48
#